data_AF-A0A498SLE6-F1
#
_entry.id   AF-A0A498SLE6-F1
#
_cell.length_a   1.000
_cell.length_b   1.000
_cell.length_c   1.000
_cell.angle_alpha   90.00
_cell.angle_beta   90.00
_cell.angle_gamma   90.00
#
_symmetry.space_group_name_H-M   'P 1'
#
loop_
_entity.id
_entity.type
_entity.pdbx_description
1 polymer ?
#
loop_
_entity_poly.entity_id
_entity_poly.type
_entity_poly.pdbx_seq_one_letter_code
_entity_poly.pdbx_strand_id
1 'polypeptide(L)'
;MAVLHYYPSWKVEDLYDSCAHSWWKTLLFVNSISDNDCIPWTWYVGTDFVFYALSPIYLLSFDKSCKLGLIISMVTIVASAVLNVITMKQFKYPPTQFVWETPSIFNPDYVTHQRIIYIKPHYRIGSYIVGIMLGYHLANNKGTLSQAKLCCGWLLSIILGLISLFGLYPALQVCYSTRDGTGGHIIYYMVPYIVLHGQ
;
A
#
# COMPACT_ATOMS: atom_id res chain seq x y z
N MET A 1 33.62 20.68 14.16
CA MET A 1 33.39 19.30 13.67
C MET A 1 31.89 19.12 13.57
N ALA A 2 31.34 18.99 12.35
CA ALA A 2 29.91 18.74 12.18
C ALA A 2 29.61 17.29 12.58
N VAL A 3 28.68 17.12 13.52
CA VAL A 3 28.16 15.80 13.86
C VAL A 3 27.24 15.39 12.72
N LEU A 4 27.74 14.56 11.80
CA LEU A 4 26.89 13.86 10.84
C LEU A 4 26.06 12.85 11.63
N HIS A 5 24.77 13.12 11.78
CA HIS A 5 23.81 12.12 12.25
C HIS A 5 23.83 10.95 11.25
N TYR A 6 24.49 9.85 11.63
CA TYR A 6 24.48 8.61 10.89
C TYR A 6 23.11 7.95 11.08
N TYR A 7 22.20 8.22 10.17
CA TYR A 7 21.06 7.35 9.95
C TYR A 7 21.56 6.13 9.19
N PRO A 8 21.16 4.90 9.53
CA PRO A 8 21.41 3.75 8.67
C PRO A 8 20.61 3.95 7.39
N SER A 9 21.20 4.68 6.44
CA SER A 9 20.67 4.83 5.10
C SER A 9 20.65 3.48 4.40
N TRP A 10 19.78 3.39 3.39
CA TRP A 10 19.67 2.30 2.41
C TRP A 10 21.00 1.58 2.24
N LYS A 11 21.05 0.28 2.60
CA LYS A 11 22.18 -0.55 2.18
C LYS A 11 22.24 -0.42 0.66
N VAL A 12 23.33 0.15 0.15
CA VAL A 12 23.55 0.24 -1.28
C VAL A 12 23.74 -1.19 -1.74
N GLU A 13 22.70 -1.76 -2.33
CA GLU A 13 22.81 -3.08 -2.94
C GLU A 13 23.72 -2.97 -4.15
N ASP A 14 24.62 -3.94 -4.29
CA ASP A 14 25.46 -4.07 -5.47
C ASP A 14 24.58 -4.44 -6.67
N LEU A 15 24.10 -3.41 -7.35
CA LEU A 15 23.22 -3.50 -8.53
C LEU A 15 23.88 -4.31 -9.66
N TYR A 16 25.22 -4.32 -9.71
CA TYR A 16 25.98 -5.03 -10.73
C TYR A 16 25.71 -6.54 -10.71
N ASP A 17 25.89 -7.19 -9.55
CA ASP A 17 25.73 -8.65 -9.42
C ASP A 17 24.26 -9.08 -9.57
N SER A 18 23.35 -8.28 -9.02
CA SER A 18 21.91 -8.50 -9.16
C SER A 18 21.47 -8.37 -10.62
N CYS A 19 22.00 -7.38 -11.34
CA CYS A 19 21.60 -7.15 -12.72
C CYS A 19 22.18 -8.18 -13.70
N ALA A 20 23.42 -8.64 -13.48
CA ALA A 20 24.06 -9.66 -14.32
C ALA A 20 23.19 -10.91 -14.47
N HIS A 21 22.45 -11.28 -13.42
CA HIS A 21 21.60 -12.48 -13.38
C HIS A 21 20.11 -12.21 -13.62
N SER A 22 19.62 -11.01 -13.30
CA SER A 22 18.17 -10.68 -13.29
C SER A 22 17.72 -9.65 -14.33
N TRP A 23 18.58 -9.20 -15.26
CA TRP A 23 18.22 -8.19 -16.28
C TRP A 23 16.95 -8.55 -17.07
N TRP A 24 16.76 -9.84 -17.38
CA TRP A 24 15.63 -10.35 -18.16
C TRP A 24 14.30 -10.17 -17.43
N LYS A 25 14.29 -10.14 -16.09
CA LYS A 25 13.07 -9.95 -15.29
C LYS A 25 12.49 -8.56 -15.48
N THR A 26 13.36 -7.55 -15.56
CA THR A 26 12.95 -6.18 -15.87
C THR A 26 12.48 -6.06 -17.32
N LEU A 27 13.15 -6.72 -18.27
CA LEU A 27 12.74 -6.72 -19.68
C LEU A 27 11.35 -7.36 -19.88
N LEU A 28 11.05 -8.44 -19.16
CA LEU A 28 9.76 -9.13 -19.21
C LEU A 28 8.71 -8.54 -18.26
N PHE A 29 9.01 -7.44 -17.56
CA PHE A 29 8.09 -6.79 -16.61
C PHE A 29 7.60 -7.69 -15.45
N VAL A 30 8.38 -8.71 -15.08
CA VAL A 30 8.07 -9.65 -13.98
C VAL A 30 8.87 -9.37 -12.70
N ASN A 31 9.64 -8.28 -12.70
CA ASN A 31 10.43 -7.81 -11.56
C ASN A 31 9.58 -7.58 -10.30
N SER A 32 8.36 -7.06 -10.42
CA SER A 32 7.47 -6.83 -9.26
C SER A 32 7.00 -8.10 -8.54
N ILE A 33 7.04 -9.26 -9.22
CA ILE A 33 6.61 -10.56 -8.67
C ILE A 33 7.82 -11.33 -8.14
N SER A 34 8.96 -11.20 -8.82
CA SER A 34 10.21 -11.88 -8.45
C SER A 34 10.94 -11.16 -7.31
N ASP A 35 12.03 -11.76 -6.87
CA ASP A 35 13.00 -11.16 -5.97
C ASP A 35 14.31 -10.90 -6.75
N ASN A 36 15.16 -10.02 -6.22
CA ASN A 36 16.45 -9.60 -6.79
C ASN A 36 16.31 -8.89 -8.14
N ASP A 37 15.79 -7.67 -8.13
CA ASP A 37 15.60 -6.86 -9.32
C ASP A 37 16.90 -6.18 -9.77
N CYS A 38 17.14 -6.15 -11.09
CA CYS A 38 18.27 -5.39 -11.66
C CYS A 38 18.13 -3.89 -11.38
N ILE A 39 16.92 -3.36 -11.57
CA ILE A 39 16.61 -1.94 -11.43
C ILE A 39 15.47 -1.78 -10.42
N PRO A 40 15.76 -1.54 -9.12
CA PRO A 40 14.74 -1.56 -8.07
C PRO A 40 13.57 -0.64 -8.39
N TRP A 41 13.79 0.60 -8.82
CA TRP A 41 12.71 1.56 -9.10
C TRP A 41 11.80 1.19 -10.27
N THR A 42 12.12 0.17 -11.08
CA THR A 42 11.25 -0.26 -12.20
C THR A 42 10.11 -1.18 -11.77
N TRP A 43 10.00 -1.51 -10.48
CA TRP A 43 8.94 -2.39 -9.97
C TRP A 43 7.54 -1.84 -10.26
N TYR A 44 7.36 -0.51 -10.34
CA TYR A 44 6.04 0.07 -10.63
C TYR A 44 5.61 -0.23 -12.07
N VAL A 45 6.53 -0.15 -13.04
CA VAL A 45 6.24 -0.47 -14.44
C VAL A 45 5.86 -1.94 -14.59
N GLY A 46 6.57 -2.83 -13.91
CA GLY A 46 6.23 -4.25 -13.88
C GLY A 46 4.85 -4.51 -13.28
N THR A 47 4.53 -3.82 -12.19
CA THR A 47 3.22 -3.91 -11.51
C THR A 47 2.08 -3.45 -12.44
N ASP A 48 2.25 -2.32 -13.11
CA ASP A 48 1.25 -1.78 -14.04
C ASP A 48 1.02 -2.72 -15.23
N PHE A 49 2.09 -3.34 -15.73
CA PHE A 49 1.97 -4.34 -16.80
C PHE A 49 1.19 -5.59 -16.35
N VAL A 50 1.45 -6.10 -15.15
CA VAL A 50 0.69 -7.23 -14.57
C VAL A 50 -0.78 -6.87 -14.41
N PHE A 51 -1.09 -5.68 -13.90
CA PHE A 51 -2.47 -5.22 -13.77
C PHE A 51 -3.16 -5.06 -15.11
N TYR A 52 -2.46 -4.50 -16.11
CA TYR A 52 -2.95 -4.40 -17.47
C TYR A 52 -3.23 -5.77 -18.08
N ALA A 53 -2.33 -6.74 -17.89
CA ALA A 53 -2.50 -8.11 -18.36
C ALA A 53 -3.70 -8.83 -17.70
N LEU A 54 -4.01 -8.50 -16.43
CA LEU A 54 -5.18 -9.02 -15.73
C LEU A 54 -6.49 -8.32 -16.10
N SER A 55 -6.43 -7.09 -16.61
CA SER A 55 -7.61 -6.27 -16.93
C SER A 55 -8.66 -6.97 -17.83
N PRO A 56 -8.31 -7.75 -18.87
CA PRO A 56 -9.30 -8.40 -19.73
C PRO A 56 -10.17 -9.40 -18.96
N ILE A 57 -9.64 -10.05 -17.91
CA ILE A 57 -10.41 -11.01 -17.10
C ILE A 57 -11.58 -10.30 -16.42
N TYR A 58 -11.33 -9.11 -15.84
CA TYR A 58 -12.36 -8.31 -15.19
C TYR A 58 -13.33 -7.74 -16.21
N LEU A 59 -12.83 -7.18 -17.31
CA LEU A 59 -13.68 -6.59 -18.36
C LEU A 59 -14.60 -7.62 -19.01
N LEU A 60 -14.09 -8.81 -19.35
CA LEU A 60 -14.90 -9.91 -19.88
C LEU A 60 -15.90 -10.44 -18.85
N SER A 61 -15.58 -10.39 -17.55
CA SER A 61 -16.52 -10.76 -16.49
C SER A 61 -17.67 -9.78 -16.40
N PHE A 62 -17.39 -8.48 -16.53
CA PHE A 62 -18.42 -7.43 -16.58
C PHE A 62 -19.29 -7.50 -17.84
N ASP A 63 -18.68 -7.81 -18.99
CA ASP A 63 -19.39 -8.01 -20.26
C ASP A 63 -20.38 -9.19 -20.19
N LYS A 64 -19.97 -10.31 -19.59
CA LYS A 64 -20.87 -11.47 -19.37
C LYS A 64 -22.00 -11.17 -18.40
N SER A 65 -21.70 -10.53 -17.26
CA SER A 65 -22.71 -10.14 -16.28
C SER A 65 -22.16 -9.11 -15.31
N CYS A 66 -22.90 -8.01 -15.14
CA CYS A 66 -22.58 -6.99 -14.13
C CYS A 66 -22.41 -7.59 -12.72
N LYS A 67 -23.29 -8.52 -12.33
CA LYS A 67 -23.20 -9.18 -11.01
C LYS A 67 -21.91 -10.00 -10.86
N LEU A 68 -21.53 -10.74 -11.90
CA LEU A 68 -20.32 -11.56 -11.89
C LEU A 68 -19.06 -10.69 -11.78
N GLY A 69 -18.96 -9.65 -12.60
CA GLY A 69 -17.85 -8.70 -12.56
C GLY A 69 -17.72 -8.02 -11.19
N LEU A 70 -18.83 -7.61 -10.57
CA LEU A 70 -18.84 -7.04 -9.22
C LEU A 70 -18.37 -8.06 -8.17
N ILE A 71 -18.86 -9.30 -8.20
CA ILE A 71 -18.46 -10.34 -7.24
C ILE A 71 -16.95 -10.62 -7.34
N ILE A 72 -16.44 -10.87 -8.54
CA ILE A 72 -15.01 -11.15 -8.76
C ILE A 72 -14.14 -9.98 -8.30
N SER A 73 -14.57 -8.76 -8.60
CA SER A 73 -13.88 -7.53 -8.17
C SER A 73 -13.83 -7.41 -6.65
N MET A 74 -14.98 -7.54 -5.99
CA MET A 74 -15.08 -7.45 -4.53
C MET A 74 -14.29 -8.56 -3.83
N VAL A 75 -14.36 -9.80 -4.32
CA VAL A 75 -13.59 -10.92 -3.79
C VAL A 75 -12.10 -10.64 -3.90
N THR A 76 -11.63 -10.12 -5.04
CA THR A 76 -10.19 -9.81 -5.20
C THR A 76 -9.75 -8.68 -4.27
N ILE A 77 -10.54 -7.61 -4.13
CA ILE A 77 -10.24 -6.49 -3.23
C ILE A 77 -10.15 -6.98 -1.78
N VAL A 78 -11.13 -7.76 -1.32
CA VAL A 78 -11.16 -8.30 0.05
C VAL A 78 -10.01 -9.28 0.26
N ALA A 79 -9.75 -10.18 -0.68
CA ALA A 79 -8.64 -11.11 -0.58
C ALA A 79 -7.29 -10.39 -0.49
N SER A 80 -7.07 -9.36 -1.33
CA SER A 80 -5.87 -8.53 -1.28
C SER A 80 -5.70 -7.84 0.07
N ALA A 81 -6.77 -7.23 0.61
CA ALA A 81 -6.73 -6.56 1.91
C ALA A 81 -6.47 -7.54 3.07
N VAL A 82 -7.14 -8.70 3.07
CA VAL A 82 -6.96 -9.74 4.09
C VAL A 82 -5.55 -10.31 4.06
N LEU A 83 -5.03 -10.62 2.87
CA LEU A 83 -3.66 -11.10 2.71
C LEU A 83 -2.65 -10.07 3.22
N ASN A 84 -2.89 -8.78 2.97
CA ASN A 84 -2.03 -7.72 3.48
C ASN A 84 -2.01 -7.72 5.02
N VAL A 85 -3.19 -7.70 5.65
CA VAL A 85 -3.32 -7.73 7.13
C VAL A 85 -2.67 -8.97 7.74
N ILE A 86 -2.87 -10.16 7.16
CA ILE A 86 -2.27 -11.41 7.64
C ILE A 86 -0.74 -11.32 7.58
N THR A 87 -0.19 -10.88 6.44
CA THR A 87 1.25 -10.77 6.23
C THR A 87 1.86 -9.76 7.19
N MET A 88 1.22 -8.60 7.37
CA MET A 88 1.67 -7.57 8.32
C MET A 88 1.72 -8.10 9.76
N LYS A 89 0.70 -8.85 10.20
CA LYS A 89 0.68 -9.46 11.53
C LYS A 89 1.75 -10.54 11.69
N GLN A 90 1.90 -11.42 10.71
CA GLN A 90 2.84 -12.54 10.77
C GLN A 90 4.29 -12.07 10.91
N PHE A 91 4.67 -11.03 10.16
CA PHE A 91 6.03 -10.50 10.16
C PHE A 91 6.24 -9.31 11.10
N LYS A 92 5.21 -8.94 11.87
CA LYS A 92 5.20 -7.77 12.78
C LYS A 92 5.66 -6.49 12.10
N TYR A 93 5.19 -6.27 10.87
CA TYR A 93 5.49 -5.05 10.14
C TYR A 93 4.56 -3.91 10.53
N PRO A 94 5.05 -2.66 10.53
CA PRO A 94 4.22 -1.50 10.82
C PRO A 94 3.14 -1.27 9.74
N PRO A 95 2.03 -0.58 10.07
CA PRO A 95 0.97 -0.25 9.13
C PRO A 95 1.38 0.70 8.00
N THR A 96 2.52 1.36 8.18
CA THR A 96 3.12 2.28 7.24
C THR A 96 4.64 2.15 7.30
N GLN A 97 5.33 2.58 6.26
CA GLN A 97 6.79 2.61 6.26
C GLN A 97 7.25 3.80 7.12
N PHE A 98 7.72 3.53 8.33
CA PHE A 98 8.39 4.56 9.13
C PHE A 98 9.85 4.68 8.68
N VAL A 99 10.18 5.79 8.02
CA VAL A 99 11.51 6.02 7.42
C VAL A 99 12.57 6.33 8.48
N TRP A 100 12.18 6.97 9.58
CA TRP A 100 13.12 7.58 10.53
C TRP A 100 13.15 6.90 11.90
N GLU A 101 12.02 6.34 12.34
CA GLU A 101 11.87 5.78 13.68
C GLU A 101 10.85 4.62 13.64
N THR A 102 11.26 3.42 14.04
CA THR A 102 10.35 2.28 14.16
C THR A 102 10.17 1.91 15.63
N PRO A 103 8.93 1.81 16.14
CA PRO A 103 8.71 1.33 17.51
C PRO A 103 9.33 -0.05 17.71
N SER A 104 9.90 -0.33 18.88
CA SER A 104 10.51 -1.63 19.22
C SER A 104 9.56 -2.82 19.14
N ILE A 105 8.25 -2.56 19.06
CA ILE A 105 7.19 -3.55 18.90
C ILE A 105 7.19 -4.13 17.47
N PHE A 106 7.63 -3.35 16.49
CA PHE A 106 7.63 -3.70 15.07
C PHE A 106 9.02 -4.11 14.60
N ASN A 107 9.07 -4.91 13.53
CA ASN A 107 10.32 -5.30 12.90
C ASN A 107 10.98 -4.05 12.25
N PRO A 108 12.24 -3.72 12.60
CA PRO A 108 12.93 -2.56 12.05
C PRO A 108 13.43 -2.77 10.61
N ASP A 109 13.30 -3.98 10.05
CA ASP A 109 13.74 -4.29 8.69
C ASP A 109 12.82 -3.70 7.61
N TYR A 110 13.04 -2.41 7.34
CA TYR A 110 12.31 -1.63 6.35
C TYR A 110 12.51 -2.14 4.92
N VAL A 111 13.69 -2.68 4.59
CA VAL A 111 14.02 -3.14 3.23
C VAL A 111 13.16 -4.35 2.90
N THR A 112 13.12 -5.31 3.80
CA THR A 112 12.34 -6.53 3.62
C THR A 112 10.84 -6.22 3.68
N HIS A 113 10.41 -5.30 4.54
CA HIS A 113 9.03 -4.81 4.53
C HIS A 113 8.62 -4.24 3.17
N GLN A 114 9.48 -3.42 2.56
CA GLN A 114 9.24 -2.87 1.23
C GLN A 114 9.15 -3.96 0.16
N ARG A 115 10.06 -4.94 0.18
CA ARG A 115 10.06 -6.02 -0.82
C ARG A 115 8.88 -6.96 -0.71
N ILE A 116 8.52 -7.35 0.51
CA ILE A 116 7.48 -8.35 0.73
C ILE A 116 6.10 -7.73 0.57
N ILE A 117 5.85 -6.55 1.15
CA ILE A 117 4.50 -5.97 1.21
C ILE A 117 4.31 -4.87 0.18
N TYR A 118 5.25 -3.92 0.12
CA TYR A 118 5.07 -2.71 -0.69
C TYR A 118 5.22 -3.01 -2.19
N ILE A 119 6.23 -3.76 -2.61
CA ILE A 119 6.52 -3.99 -4.03
C ILE A 119 5.54 -4.99 -4.67
N LYS A 120 5.09 -6.00 -3.91
CA LYS A 120 4.33 -7.10 -4.50
C LYS A 120 2.92 -6.65 -4.97
N PRO A 121 2.51 -7.01 -6.20
CA PRO A 121 1.29 -6.50 -6.82
C PRO A 121 0.00 -6.99 -6.14
N HIS A 122 -0.02 -8.19 -5.54
CA HIS A 122 -1.22 -8.79 -4.97
C HIS A 122 -1.76 -8.07 -3.73
N TYR A 123 -0.94 -7.30 -3.01
CA TYR A 123 -1.39 -6.46 -1.90
C TYR A 123 -1.96 -5.10 -2.36
N ARG A 124 -1.81 -4.77 -3.64
CA ARG A 124 -2.11 -3.43 -4.21
C ARG A 124 -3.17 -3.42 -5.28
N ILE A 125 -3.49 -4.59 -5.84
CA ILE A 125 -4.45 -4.73 -6.92
C ILE A 125 -5.84 -4.14 -6.61
N GLY A 126 -6.19 -3.99 -5.33
CA GLY A 126 -7.49 -3.45 -4.91
C GLY A 126 -7.82 -2.07 -5.51
N SER A 127 -6.88 -1.12 -5.50
CA SER A 127 -7.12 0.23 -6.05
C SER A 127 -7.31 0.21 -7.57
N TYR A 128 -6.57 -0.67 -8.27
CA TYR A 128 -6.70 -0.85 -9.72
C TYR A 128 -8.08 -1.38 -10.10
N ILE A 129 -8.59 -2.37 -9.37
CA ILE A 129 -9.92 -2.94 -9.60
C ILE A 129 -11.03 -1.92 -9.34
N VAL A 130 -10.91 -1.09 -8.31
CA VAL A 130 -11.85 0.02 -8.08
C VAL A 130 -11.90 0.96 -9.28
N GLY A 131 -10.75 1.22 -9.92
CA GLY A 131 -10.67 1.97 -11.18
C GLY A 131 -11.44 1.30 -12.32
N ILE A 132 -11.30 -0.02 -12.50
CA ILE A 132 -12.07 -0.77 -13.51
C ILE A 132 -13.57 -0.69 -13.23
N MET A 133 -14.00 -0.89 -11.97
CA MET A 133 -15.40 -0.80 -11.56
C MET A 133 -15.99 0.57 -11.88
N LEU A 134 -15.26 1.64 -11.55
CA LEU A 134 -15.65 3.01 -11.87
C LEU A 134 -15.73 3.24 -13.38
N GLY A 135 -14.73 2.79 -14.14
CA GLY A 135 -14.71 2.90 -15.59
C GLY A 135 -15.91 2.21 -16.25
N TYR A 136 -16.25 1.00 -15.81
CA TYR A 136 -17.44 0.28 -16.27
C TYR A 136 -18.73 1.02 -15.92
N HIS A 137 -18.83 1.57 -14.70
CA HIS A 137 -19.99 2.35 -14.28
C HIS A 137 -20.19 3.59 -15.15
N LEU A 138 -19.11 4.33 -15.44
CA LEU A 138 -19.12 5.52 -16.29
C LEU A 138 -19.44 5.20 -17.76
N ALA A 139 -18.93 4.08 -18.28
CA ALA A 139 -19.19 3.66 -19.65
C ALA A 139 -20.69 3.36 -19.90
N ASN A 140 -21.37 2.78 -18.91
CA ASN A 140 -22.78 2.40 -19.02
C ASN A 140 -23.75 3.49 -18.57
N ASN A 141 -23.35 4.35 -17.64
CA ASN A 141 -24.19 5.42 -17.12
C ASN A 141 -23.74 6.77 -17.68
N LYS A 142 -24.36 7.18 -18.78
CA LYS A 142 -24.16 8.50 -19.39
C LYS A 142 -24.95 9.63 -18.70
N GLY A 143 -25.55 9.35 -17.55
CA GLY A 143 -26.37 10.31 -16.81
C GLY A 143 -25.51 11.41 -16.19
N THR A 144 -26.05 12.63 -16.13
CA THR A 144 -25.42 13.73 -15.40
C THR A 144 -25.70 13.60 -13.91
N LEU A 145 -24.67 13.80 -13.09
CA LEU A 145 -24.83 13.88 -11.64
C LEU A 145 -25.44 15.24 -11.28
N SER A 146 -26.38 15.25 -10.33
CA SER A 146 -26.87 16.50 -9.79
C SER A 146 -25.76 17.24 -9.04
N GLN A 147 -25.84 18.56 -8.99
CA GLN A 147 -24.84 19.40 -8.31
C GLN A 147 -24.68 19.03 -6.84
N ALA A 148 -25.77 18.60 -6.17
CA ALA A 148 -25.72 18.08 -4.82
C ALA A 148 -24.87 16.80 -4.69
N LYS A 149 -25.04 15.82 -5.59
CA LYS A 149 -24.24 14.57 -5.58
C LYS A 149 -22.76 14.85 -5.84
N LEU A 150 -22.47 15.78 -6.74
CA LEU A 150 -21.10 16.21 -7.00
C LEU A 150 -20.47 16.84 -5.74
N CYS A 151 -21.13 17.82 -5.11
CA CYS A 151 -20.66 18.43 -3.88
C CYS A 151 -20.45 17.40 -2.77
N CYS A 152 -21.39 16.49 -2.56
CA CYS A 152 -21.25 15.40 -1.57
C CYS A 152 -20.05 14.50 -1.89
N GLY A 153 -19.84 14.14 -3.16
CA GLY A 153 -18.70 13.33 -3.59
C GLY A 153 -17.36 14.02 -3.37
N TRP A 154 -17.26 15.31 -3.69
CA TRP A 154 -16.07 16.12 -3.43
C TRP A 154 -15.77 16.24 -1.93
N LEU A 155 -16.78 16.59 -1.12
CA LEU A 155 -16.62 16.69 0.33
C LEU A 155 -16.19 15.35 0.96
N LEU A 156 -16.84 14.26 0.57
CA LEU A 156 -16.48 12.92 1.02
C LEU A 156 -15.03 12.56 0.65
N SER A 157 -14.62 12.87 -0.58
CA SER A 157 -13.24 12.61 -1.05
C SER A 157 -12.21 13.41 -0.26
N ILE A 158 -12.49 14.68 0.05
CA ILE A 158 -11.62 15.51 0.89
C ILE A 158 -11.53 14.94 2.30
N ILE A 159 -12.66 14.58 2.91
CA ILE A 159 -12.68 14.00 4.27
C ILE A 159 -11.88 12.69 4.31
N LEU A 160 -12.10 11.79 3.35
CA LEU A 160 -11.36 10.52 3.27
C LEU A 160 -9.86 10.76 3.03
N GLY A 161 -9.50 11.73 2.18
CA GLY A 161 -8.12 12.14 1.95
C GLY A 161 -7.46 12.66 3.22
N LEU A 162 -8.12 13.55 3.96
CA LEU A 162 -7.64 14.06 5.24
C LEU A 162 -7.49 12.94 6.28
N ILE A 163 -8.45 12.01 6.37
CA ILE A 163 -8.35 10.84 7.25
C ILE A 163 -7.15 9.98 6.87
N SER A 164 -6.90 9.74 5.58
CA SER A 164 -5.75 8.94 5.15
C SER A 164 -4.40 9.58 5.48
N LEU A 165 -4.30 10.91 5.41
CA LEU A 165 -3.09 11.66 5.71
C LEU A 165 -2.86 11.82 7.22
N PHE A 166 -3.90 12.21 7.97
CA PHE A 166 -3.80 12.56 9.38
C PHE A 166 -4.14 11.40 10.33
N GLY A 167 -4.76 10.33 9.84
CA GLY A 167 -5.14 9.17 10.67
C GLY A 167 -3.95 8.48 11.33
N LEU A 168 -2.76 8.62 10.75
CA LEU A 168 -1.52 8.08 11.29
C LEU A 168 -0.81 9.01 12.29
N TYR A 169 -1.20 10.28 12.37
CA TYR A 169 -0.53 11.30 13.18
C TYR A 169 -0.38 10.92 14.67
N PRO A 170 -1.40 10.33 15.35
CA PRO A 170 -1.26 9.93 16.75
C PRO A 170 -0.15 8.88 16.98
N ALA A 171 0.05 7.96 16.04
CA ALA A 171 1.10 6.94 16.14
C ALA A 171 2.51 7.56 16.05
N LEU A 172 2.66 8.64 15.27
CA LEU A 172 3.93 9.39 15.15
C LEU A 172 4.25 10.17 16.43
N GLN A 173 3.25 10.75 17.10
CA GLN A 173 3.45 11.49 18.36
C GLN A 173 3.91 10.57 19.51
N VAL A 174 3.39 9.34 19.59
CA VAL A 174 3.83 8.34 20.58
C VAL A 174 5.31 8.00 20.41
N CYS A 175 5.80 7.86 19.17
CA CYS A 175 7.21 7.61 18.87
C CYS A 175 8.10 8.79 19.30
N TYR A 176 7.62 10.03 19.09
CA TYR A 176 8.37 11.23 19.47
C TYR A 176 8.45 11.38 21.00
N SER A 177 7.36 11.12 21.73
CA SER A 177 7.32 11.30 23.18
C SER A 177 8.07 10.20 23.96
N THR A 178 8.14 8.98 23.42
CA THR A 178 9.01 7.91 23.97
C THR A 178 10.49 8.22 23.83
N ARG A 179 10.88 8.98 22.80
CA ARG A 179 12.26 9.45 22.57
C ARG A 179 12.69 10.52 23.57
N ASP A 180 11.82 11.46 23.92
CA ASP A 180 12.15 12.58 24.82
C ASP A 180 12.07 12.22 26.33
N GLY A 181 11.85 10.95 26.68
CA GLY A 181 11.81 10.49 28.08
C GLY A 181 10.68 11.08 28.94
N THR A 182 9.71 11.76 28.32
CA THR A 182 8.65 12.52 28.99
C THR A 182 7.27 11.84 28.94
N GLY A 183 7.19 10.59 28.47
CA GLY A 183 5.94 9.93 28.10
C GLY A 183 5.36 8.92 29.09
N GLY A 184 5.16 9.28 30.36
CA GLY A 184 4.31 8.52 31.29
C GLY A 184 2.93 9.18 31.41
N HIS A 185 1.87 8.46 31.04
CA HIS A 185 0.46 8.71 31.43
C HIS A 185 -0.50 9.54 30.55
N ILE A 186 -0.07 10.41 29.62
CA ILE A 186 -1.04 11.28 28.91
C ILE A 186 -1.50 10.72 27.54
N ILE A 187 -0.69 9.92 26.84
CA ILE A 187 -0.94 9.55 25.43
C ILE A 187 -1.73 8.23 25.26
N TYR A 188 -2.02 7.51 26.34
CA TYR A 188 -2.83 6.28 26.26
C TYR A 188 -4.30 6.53 25.88
N TYR A 189 -4.79 7.77 26.00
CA TYR A 189 -6.20 8.10 25.79
C TYR A 189 -6.59 8.47 24.35
N MET A 190 -5.63 8.68 23.44
CA MET A 190 -5.89 9.19 22.09
C MET A 190 -5.53 8.22 20.96
N VAL A 191 -5.06 7.02 21.29
CA VAL A 191 -4.93 5.92 20.33
C VAL A 191 -6.33 5.30 20.19
N PRO A 192 -6.91 5.19 18.97
CA PRO A 192 -8.12 4.41 18.82
C PRO A 192 -7.85 3.00 19.35
N TYR A 193 -8.65 2.60 20.33
CA TYR A 193 -8.60 1.32 21.09
C TYR A 193 -8.41 0.05 20.24
N ILE A 194 -8.58 0.14 18.92
CA ILE A 194 -8.42 -0.92 17.92
C ILE A 194 -6.98 -1.44 17.82
N VAL A 195 -5.95 -0.63 18.08
CA VAL A 195 -4.55 -1.08 17.97
C VAL A 195 -4.07 -1.84 19.21
N LEU A 196 -4.65 -1.55 20.39
CA LEU A 196 -4.16 -2.09 21.66
C LEU A 196 -4.91 -3.34 22.15
N HIS A 197 -6.15 -3.58 21.71
CA HIS A 197 -6.97 -4.70 22.19
C HIS A 197 -7.03 -5.92 21.26
N GLY A 198 -6.13 -6.01 20.28
CA GLY A 198 -5.98 -7.17 19.39
C GLY A 198 -5.00 -8.24 19.86
N GLN A 199 -4.77 -8.35 21.18
CA GLN A 199 -4.06 -9.46 21.82
C GLN A 199 -5.05 -10.49 22.36
#